data_AF-A0A3N5FTX0-F1
#
_entry.id   AF-A0A3N5FTX0-F1
#
_cell.length_a   1.000
_cell.length_b   1.000
_cell.length_c   1.000
_cell.angle_alpha   90.00
_cell.angle_beta   90.00
_cell.angle_gamma   90.00
#
_symmetry.space_group_name_H-M   'P 1'
#
loop_
_entity.id
_entity.type
_entity.pdbx_description
1 polymer ?
#
loop_
_entity_poly.entity_id
_entity_poly.type
_entity_poly.pdbx_seq_one_letter_code
_entity_poly.pdbx_strand_id
1 'polypeptide(L)'
;MYIRSTAEAMDAMGAILELPPRQSQIIQATVKIALCLDREARAFMVDVQASLIEGGLEGLKKRREAAIAHLTDTKIRRRAPGIDVKKDALLDEIGSALDLLKMVKILTEVFPAAAVRHPQWELARFIHENQGYVREAIEAGLRRRGKPEHEALETKVIAKIEEKKPWWPEWADSIKQACVHYVHTLSKEGEVHPGANDPEPLFYVIAMSEQRAREVLHRMAGTSTDLKDCLSGLRTRINLVLLAQQEAAG
;
A
#
# COMPACT_ATOMS: atom_id res chain seq x y z
N MET A 1 -24.16 18.36 7.71
CA MET A 1 -23.17 18.94 6.78
C MET A 1 -22.58 17.80 5.96
N TYR A 2 -22.65 17.89 4.63
CA TYR A 2 -22.09 16.90 3.71
C TYR A 2 -20.62 17.21 3.42
N ILE A 3 -19.79 16.18 3.23
CA ILE A 3 -18.39 16.33 2.78
C ILE A 3 -18.36 16.26 1.25
N ARG A 4 -17.71 17.24 0.62
CA ARG A 4 -17.72 17.46 -0.84
C ARG A 4 -16.32 17.61 -1.44
N SER A 5 -15.28 17.56 -0.62
CA SER A 5 -13.89 17.61 -1.08
C SER A 5 -12.96 16.83 -0.17
N THR A 6 -11.79 16.48 -0.68
CA THR A 6 -10.72 15.83 0.10
C THR A 6 -10.24 16.71 1.25
N ALA A 7 -10.23 18.04 1.09
CA ALA A 7 -9.89 18.97 2.16
C ALA A 7 -10.90 18.89 3.32
N GLU A 8 -12.20 18.92 3.03
CA GLU A 8 -13.26 18.75 4.03
C GLU A 8 -13.20 17.37 4.71
N ALA A 9 -12.81 16.33 3.95
CA ALA A 9 -12.59 14.99 4.48
C ALA A 9 -11.40 14.95 5.46
N MET A 10 -10.28 15.61 5.14
CA MET A 10 -9.13 15.73 6.05
C MET A 10 -9.50 16.43 7.34
N ASP A 11 -10.20 17.56 7.25
CA ASP A 11 -10.64 18.31 8.44
C ASP A 11 -11.58 17.46 9.31
N ALA A 12 -12.51 16.73 8.68
CA ALA A 12 -13.40 15.81 9.38
C ALA A 12 -12.61 14.68 10.07
N MET A 13 -11.62 14.08 9.40
CA MET A 13 -10.78 13.04 10.00
C MET A 13 -9.90 13.58 11.12
N GLY A 14 -9.36 14.80 10.99
CA GLY A 14 -8.63 15.49 12.04
C GLY A 14 -9.48 15.65 13.31
N ALA A 15 -10.71 16.15 13.17
CA ALA A 15 -11.66 16.28 14.27
C ALA A 15 -12.08 14.93 14.88
N ILE A 16 -12.25 13.89 14.05
CA ILE A 16 -12.53 12.53 14.52
C ILE A 16 -11.39 12.02 15.40
N LEU A 17 -10.13 12.24 15.00
CA LEU A 17 -8.95 11.79 15.75
C LEU A 17 -8.74 12.51 17.09
N GLU A 18 -9.46 13.60 17.35
CA GLU A 18 -9.47 14.27 18.66
C GLU A 18 -10.47 13.65 19.64
N LEU A 19 -11.38 12.78 19.17
CA LEU A 19 -12.35 12.13 20.04
C LEU A 19 -11.65 11.13 20.99
N PRO A 20 -11.93 11.19 22.31
CA PRO A 20 -11.21 10.38 23.29
C PRO A 20 -11.44 8.85 23.21
N PRO A 21 -12.65 8.32 22.92
CA PRO A 21 -12.83 6.88 22.77
C PRO A 21 -12.68 6.44 21.32
N ARG A 22 -11.90 5.38 21.09
CA ARG A 22 -11.74 4.72 19.78
C ARG A 22 -13.08 4.30 19.17
N GLN A 23 -14.02 3.84 19.98
CA GLN A 23 -15.36 3.49 19.52
C GLN A 23 -16.09 4.70 18.93
N SER A 24 -16.00 5.88 19.56
CA SER A 24 -16.58 7.11 19.03
C SER A 24 -15.91 7.54 17.74
N GLN A 25 -14.59 7.35 17.62
CA GLN A 25 -13.86 7.61 16.37
C GLN A 25 -14.38 6.74 15.22
N ILE A 26 -14.54 5.44 15.46
CA ILE A 26 -15.09 4.50 14.46
C ILE A 26 -16.50 4.92 14.06
N ILE A 27 -17.39 5.17 15.03
CA ILE A 27 -18.78 5.54 14.76
C ILE A 27 -18.83 6.85 13.94
N GLN A 28 -18.09 7.87 14.36
CA GLN A 28 -18.11 9.16 13.68
C GLN A 28 -17.47 9.08 12.29
N ALA A 29 -16.38 8.33 12.11
CA ALA A 29 -15.80 8.07 10.78
C ALA A 29 -16.81 7.41 9.85
N THR A 30 -17.48 6.34 10.28
CA THR A 30 -18.50 5.66 9.48
C THR A 30 -19.65 6.58 9.10
N VAL A 31 -20.14 7.39 10.05
CA VAL A 31 -21.21 8.38 9.77
C VAL A 31 -20.73 9.41 8.74
N LYS A 32 -19.53 9.96 8.90
CA LYS A 32 -19.00 10.99 7.98
C LYS A 32 -18.70 10.44 6.59
N ILE A 33 -18.22 9.20 6.48
CA ILE A 33 -18.04 8.48 5.22
C ILE A 33 -19.39 8.33 4.50
N ALA A 34 -20.44 7.91 5.21
CA ALA A 34 -21.78 7.78 4.64
C ALA A 34 -22.36 9.12 4.16
N LEU A 35 -21.94 10.24 4.78
CA LEU A 35 -22.34 11.60 4.41
C LEU A 35 -21.37 12.29 3.43
N CYS A 36 -20.36 11.58 2.92
CA CYS A 36 -19.42 12.11 1.94
C CYS A 36 -19.96 11.91 0.52
N LEU A 37 -20.24 13.00 -0.19
CA LEU A 37 -20.78 12.94 -1.55
C LEU A 37 -19.69 12.76 -2.61
N ASP A 38 -18.49 13.26 -2.33
CA ASP A 38 -17.36 13.10 -3.23
C ASP A 38 -16.73 11.71 -3.13
N ARG A 39 -16.43 11.10 -4.28
CA ARG A 39 -15.94 9.71 -4.36
C ARG A 39 -14.50 9.59 -3.87
N GLU A 40 -13.64 10.52 -4.24
CA GLU A 40 -12.21 10.48 -3.90
C GLU A 40 -12.02 10.75 -2.41
N ALA A 41 -12.68 11.78 -1.90
CA ALA A 41 -12.71 12.11 -0.48
C ALA A 41 -13.27 10.94 0.36
N ARG A 42 -14.34 10.28 -0.11
CA ARG A 42 -14.90 9.11 0.58
C ARG A 42 -13.88 7.96 0.62
N ALA A 43 -13.21 7.69 -0.49
CA ALA A 43 -12.18 6.66 -0.55
C ALA A 43 -11.03 6.95 0.42
N PHE A 44 -10.54 8.20 0.45
CA PHE A 44 -9.55 8.65 1.43
C PHE A 44 -10.01 8.40 2.88
N MET A 45 -11.23 8.82 3.23
CA MET A 45 -11.74 8.63 4.59
C MET A 45 -11.84 7.15 4.99
N VAL A 46 -12.25 6.28 4.07
CA VAL A 46 -12.26 4.82 4.27
C VAL A 46 -10.83 4.31 4.52
N ASP A 47 -9.87 4.75 3.69
CA ASP A 47 -8.47 4.36 3.86
C ASP A 47 -7.91 4.84 5.21
N VAL A 48 -8.24 6.07 5.65
CA VAL A 48 -7.82 6.60 6.96
C VAL A 48 -8.48 5.84 8.10
N GLN A 49 -9.78 5.56 8.04
CA GLN A 49 -10.48 4.77 9.06
C GLN A 49 -9.82 3.39 9.21
N ALA A 50 -9.59 2.73 8.08
CA ALA A 50 -8.93 1.44 8.02
C ALA A 50 -7.49 1.49 8.59
N SER A 51 -6.73 2.51 8.21
CA SER A 51 -5.28 2.58 8.44
C SER A 51 -4.86 3.33 9.69
N LEU A 52 -5.75 4.03 10.39
CA LEU A 52 -5.43 4.72 11.66
C LEU A 52 -6.39 4.36 12.79
N ILE A 53 -7.67 4.14 12.49
CA ILE A 53 -8.72 4.01 13.52
C ILE A 53 -9.00 2.54 13.86
N GLU A 54 -9.14 1.64 12.89
CA GLU A 54 -9.56 0.24 13.14
C GLU A 54 -8.44 -0.66 13.66
N GLY A 55 -7.19 -0.33 13.36
CA GLY A 55 -6.06 -1.20 13.73
C GLY A 55 -4.73 -0.82 13.12
N GLY A 56 -4.72 0.14 12.19
CA GLY A 56 -3.53 0.35 11.39
C GLY A 56 -3.32 -0.75 10.37
N LEU A 57 -2.06 -0.96 10.03
CA LEU A 57 -1.64 -2.06 9.18
C LEU A 57 -2.03 -3.43 9.77
N GLU A 58 -2.04 -3.58 11.09
CA GLU A 58 -2.49 -4.81 11.74
C GLU A 58 -3.99 -5.07 11.51
N GLY A 59 -4.80 -4.01 11.49
CA GLY A 59 -6.23 -4.12 11.15
C GLY A 59 -6.47 -4.46 9.68
N LEU A 60 -5.64 -3.89 8.78
CA LEU A 60 -5.64 -4.25 7.35
C LEU A 60 -5.22 -5.70 7.14
N LYS A 61 -4.16 -6.15 7.83
CA LYS A 61 -3.68 -7.53 7.83
C LYS A 61 -4.78 -8.51 8.25
N LYS A 62 -5.44 -8.29 9.39
CA LYS A 62 -6.51 -9.18 9.86
C LYS A 62 -7.69 -9.27 8.89
N ARG A 63 -8.07 -8.16 8.26
CA ARG A 63 -9.12 -8.19 7.21
C ARG A 63 -8.69 -8.98 6.00
N ARG A 64 -7.45 -8.81 5.55
CA ARG A 64 -6.87 -9.57 4.45
C ARG A 64 -6.81 -11.06 4.76
N GLU A 65 -6.36 -11.45 5.95
CA GLU A 65 -6.33 -12.84 6.41
C GLU A 65 -7.74 -13.45 6.40
N ALA A 66 -8.74 -12.74 6.92
CA ALA A 66 -10.13 -13.17 6.87
C ALA A 66 -10.62 -13.32 5.41
N ALA A 67 -10.31 -12.35 4.55
CA ALA A 67 -10.68 -12.40 3.14
C ALA A 67 -10.06 -13.59 2.40
N ILE A 68 -8.77 -13.87 2.63
CA ILE A 68 -8.07 -15.03 2.08
C ILE A 68 -8.71 -16.33 2.58
N ALA A 69 -9.09 -16.40 3.87
CA ALA A 69 -9.75 -17.57 4.44
C ALA A 69 -11.14 -17.84 3.84
N HIS A 70 -11.80 -16.82 3.29
CA HIS A 70 -13.08 -16.96 2.58
C HIS A 70 -12.92 -17.37 1.10
N LEU A 71 -11.72 -17.38 0.54
CA LEU A 71 -11.48 -17.88 -0.81
C LEU A 71 -11.66 -19.41 -0.86
N THR A 72 -12.49 -19.89 -1.79
CA THR A 72 -12.64 -21.34 -2.01
C THR A 72 -11.35 -21.98 -2.56
N ASP A 73 -11.05 -23.22 -2.18
CA ASP A 73 -9.90 -23.98 -2.69
C ASP A 73 -9.82 -24.00 -4.22
N THR A 74 -10.97 -24.06 -4.91
CA THR A 74 -11.04 -24.02 -6.38
C THR A 74 -10.51 -22.71 -6.96
N LYS A 75 -10.83 -21.56 -6.33
CA LYS A 75 -10.33 -20.24 -6.74
C LYS A 75 -8.83 -20.12 -6.49
N ILE A 76 -8.36 -20.59 -5.32
CA ILE A 76 -6.95 -20.59 -4.95
C ILE A 76 -6.14 -21.43 -5.95
N ARG A 77 -6.54 -22.69 -6.19
CA ARG A 77 -5.82 -23.58 -7.14
C ARG A 77 -5.78 -23.02 -8.56
N ARG A 78 -6.83 -22.32 -9.01
CA ARG A 78 -6.87 -21.68 -10.34
C ARG A 78 -5.91 -20.50 -10.48
N ARG A 79 -5.69 -19.75 -9.40
CA ARG A 79 -4.93 -18.47 -9.42
C ARG A 79 -3.51 -18.60 -8.88
N ALA A 80 -3.29 -19.57 -8.01
CA ALA A 80 -2.07 -19.77 -7.24
C ALA A 80 -1.80 -21.29 -7.06
N PRO A 81 -1.56 -22.03 -8.14
CA PRO A 81 -1.28 -23.47 -8.05
C PRO A 81 -0.02 -23.71 -7.22
N GLY A 82 -0.10 -24.67 -6.28
CA GLY A 82 1.06 -25.06 -5.45
C GLY A 82 1.37 -24.14 -4.26
N ILE A 83 0.58 -23.08 -4.03
CA ILE A 83 0.73 -22.20 -2.86
C ILE A 83 -0.18 -22.69 -1.73
N ASP A 84 0.40 -23.02 -0.57
CA ASP A 84 -0.34 -23.25 0.67
C ASP A 84 -0.55 -21.90 1.37
N VAL A 85 -1.73 -21.32 1.16
CA VAL A 85 -2.09 -19.98 1.67
C VAL A 85 -2.03 -19.87 3.19
N LYS A 86 -2.08 -20.98 3.93
CA LYS A 86 -2.01 -20.98 5.40
C LYS A 86 -0.58 -21.00 5.93
N LYS A 87 0.39 -21.37 5.09
CA LYS A 87 1.79 -21.56 5.50
C LYS A 87 2.78 -20.69 4.74
N ASP A 88 2.34 -20.01 3.68
CA ASP A 88 3.19 -19.17 2.86
C ASP A 88 3.44 -17.81 3.52
N ALA A 89 4.57 -17.70 4.25
CA ALA A 89 4.98 -16.47 4.90
C ALA A 89 5.18 -15.28 3.92
N LEU A 90 5.54 -15.57 2.66
CA LEU A 90 5.73 -14.54 1.64
C LEU A 90 4.40 -13.91 1.21
N LEU A 91 3.29 -14.64 1.30
CA LEU A 91 1.95 -14.09 1.07
C LEU A 91 1.64 -12.95 2.06
N ASP A 92 1.99 -13.12 3.32
CA ASP A 92 1.75 -12.12 4.36
C ASP A 92 2.64 -10.90 4.24
N GLU A 93 3.91 -11.10 3.86
CA GLU A 93 4.82 -10.00 3.57
C GLU A 93 4.34 -9.18 2.37
N ILE A 94 3.94 -9.84 1.28
CA ILE A 94 3.40 -9.20 0.08
C ILE A 94 2.11 -8.46 0.41
N GLY A 95 1.21 -9.09 1.18
CA GLY A 95 -0.02 -8.44 1.61
C GLY A 95 0.23 -7.17 2.41
N SER A 96 1.16 -7.23 3.36
CA SER A 96 1.53 -6.06 4.16
C SER A 96 2.16 -4.95 3.30
N ALA A 97 2.98 -5.33 2.32
CA ALA A 97 3.55 -4.40 1.34
C ALA A 97 2.47 -3.69 0.50
N LEU A 98 1.44 -4.40 0.05
CA LEU A 98 0.34 -3.80 -0.71
C LEU A 98 -0.57 -2.93 0.17
N ASP A 99 -0.85 -3.35 1.40
CA ASP A 99 -1.64 -2.56 2.35
C ASP A 99 -0.95 -1.22 2.69
N LEU A 100 0.39 -1.20 2.69
CA LEU A 100 1.20 0.01 2.88
C LEU A 100 1.05 1.03 1.74
N LEU A 101 0.66 0.64 0.53
CA LEU A 101 0.40 1.59 -0.55
C LEU A 101 -0.80 2.50 -0.24
N LYS A 102 -1.77 2.01 0.55
CA LYS A 102 -2.86 2.86 1.06
C LYS A 102 -2.32 3.94 2.00
N MET A 103 -1.34 3.59 2.83
CA MET A 103 -0.65 4.55 3.70
C MET A 103 0.17 5.57 2.91
N VAL A 104 0.77 5.20 1.77
CA VAL A 104 1.43 6.16 0.87
C VAL A 104 0.44 7.19 0.35
N LYS A 105 -0.74 6.76 -0.08
CA LYS A 105 -1.79 7.66 -0.52
C LYS A 105 -2.21 8.63 0.59
N ILE A 106 -2.46 8.12 1.79
CA ILE A 106 -2.81 8.98 2.95
C ILE A 106 -1.67 9.96 3.26
N LEU A 107 -0.41 9.49 3.28
CA LEU A 107 0.75 10.31 3.57
C LEU A 107 0.89 11.45 2.57
N THR A 108 0.73 11.17 1.28
CA THR A 108 0.88 12.16 0.20
C THR A 108 -0.28 13.13 0.11
N GLU A 109 -1.48 12.71 0.51
CA GLU A 109 -2.61 13.62 0.66
C GLU A 109 -2.41 14.57 1.85
N VAL A 110 -1.92 14.07 2.99
CA VAL A 110 -1.65 14.88 4.18
C VAL A 110 -0.41 15.78 4.01
N PHE A 111 0.64 15.28 3.33
CA PHE A 111 1.89 15.98 3.08
C PHE A 111 2.20 16.01 1.57
N PRO A 112 1.54 16.90 0.80
CA PRO A 112 1.68 16.94 -0.66
C PRO A 112 3.10 17.13 -1.17
N ALA A 113 3.96 17.85 -0.42
CA ALA A 113 5.34 18.06 -0.84
C ALA A 113 6.17 16.76 -0.84
N ALA A 114 5.76 15.73 -0.08
CA ALA A 114 6.39 14.41 -0.13
C ALA A 114 6.22 13.75 -1.51
N ALA A 115 5.03 13.87 -2.13
CA ALA A 115 4.77 13.33 -3.47
C ALA A 115 5.55 14.04 -4.58
N VAL A 116 5.87 15.32 -4.38
CA VAL A 116 6.66 16.11 -5.35
C VAL A 116 8.13 15.71 -5.32
N ARG A 117 8.66 15.40 -4.13
CA ARG A 117 10.09 15.13 -3.92
C ARG A 117 10.48 13.67 -4.07
N HIS A 118 9.56 12.76 -3.75
CA HIS A 118 9.86 11.33 -3.66
C HIS A 118 8.91 10.52 -4.54
N PRO A 119 9.43 9.58 -5.32
CA PRO A 119 8.58 8.61 -6.00
C PRO A 119 7.86 7.73 -4.98
N GLN A 120 6.67 7.24 -5.35
CA GLN A 120 5.82 6.45 -4.46
C GLN A 120 6.51 5.23 -3.84
N TRP A 121 7.50 4.63 -4.51
CA TRP A 121 8.19 3.44 -4.01
C TRP A 121 9.12 3.77 -2.85
N GLU A 122 9.77 4.94 -2.87
CA GLU A 122 10.59 5.43 -1.75
C GLU A 122 9.71 5.67 -0.53
N LEU A 123 8.53 6.28 -0.74
CA LEU A 123 7.55 6.49 0.31
C LEU A 123 7.06 5.17 0.87
N ALA A 124 6.66 4.22 0.02
CA ALA A 124 6.18 2.90 0.43
C ALA A 124 7.21 2.19 1.33
N ARG A 125 8.49 2.19 0.89
CA ARG A 125 9.59 1.63 1.66
C ARG A 125 9.81 2.36 2.99
N PHE A 126 9.84 3.69 2.97
CA PHE A 126 10.00 4.49 4.19
C PHE A 126 8.93 4.17 5.22
N ILE A 127 7.67 4.06 4.79
CA ILE A 127 6.55 3.70 5.67
C ILE A 127 6.73 2.29 6.21
N HIS A 128 7.15 1.34 5.37
CA HIS A 128 7.39 -0.05 5.81
C HIS A 128 8.39 -0.11 6.98
N GLU A 129 9.48 0.65 6.91
CA GLU A 129 10.55 0.67 7.91
C GLU A 129 10.22 1.55 9.14
N ASN A 130 9.33 2.54 9.01
CA ASN A 130 9.07 3.57 10.02
C ASN A 130 7.59 3.70 10.38
N GLN A 131 6.86 2.58 10.44
CA GLN A 131 5.40 2.55 10.55
C GLN A 131 4.86 3.39 11.73
N GLY A 132 5.46 3.25 12.92
CA GLY A 132 5.03 3.99 14.11
C GLY A 132 5.17 5.50 13.93
N TYR A 133 6.34 5.93 13.45
CA TYR A 133 6.62 7.34 13.16
C TYR A 133 5.66 7.91 12.10
N VAL A 134 5.45 7.19 11.00
CA VAL A 134 4.56 7.65 9.92
C VAL A 134 3.13 7.78 10.40
N ARG A 135 2.65 6.80 11.16
CA ARG A 135 1.31 6.84 11.73
C ARG A 135 1.13 8.09 12.60
N GLU A 136 2.06 8.32 13.54
CA GLU A 136 2.02 9.50 14.41
C GLU A 136 2.10 10.81 13.62
N ALA A 137 2.94 10.85 12.58
CA ALA A 137 3.07 12.02 11.70
C ALA A 137 1.76 12.30 10.95
N ILE A 138 1.12 11.29 10.36
CA ILE A 138 -0.17 11.44 9.67
C ILE A 138 -1.25 11.91 10.64
N GLU A 139 -1.36 11.28 11.83
CA GLU A 139 -2.33 11.70 12.84
C GLU A 139 -2.11 13.16 13.27
N ALA A 140 -0.85 13.56 13.51
CA ALA A 140 -0.50 14.92 13.85
C ALA A 140 -0.74 15.90 12.68
N GLY A 141 -0.47 15.49 11.44
CA GLY A 141 -0.73 16.28 10.24
C GLY A 141 -2.21 16.58 10.07
N LEU A 142 -3.07 15.56 10.18
CA LEU A 142 -4.53 15.72 10.13
C LEU A 142 -5.05 16.68 11.21
N ARG A 143 -4.58 16.60 12.46
CA ARG A 143 -4.98 17.51 13.55
C ARG A 143 -4.47 18.96 13.40
N ARG A 144 -3.37 19.13 12.67
CA ARG A 144 -2.69 20.44 12.49
C ARG A 144 -2.97 21.06 11.13
N ARG A 145 -3.75 20.42 10.27
CA ARG A 145 -4.08 20.92 8.95
C ARG A 145 -4.66 22.35 9.03
N GLY A 146 -4.23 23.21 8.11
CA GLY A 146 -4.60 24.62 8.10
C GLY A 146 -3.88 25.49 9.13
N LYS A 147 -2.97 24.94 9.94
CA LYS A 147 -2.17 25.67 10.93
C LYS A 147 -0.68 25.72 10.53
N PRO A 148 0.09 26.74 10.95
CA PRO A 148 1.51 26.87 10.59
C PRO A 148 2.37 25.68 11.03
N GLU A 149 2.00 24.98 12.10
CA GLU A 149 2.72 23.80 12.60
C GLU A 149 2.68 22.62 11.62
N HIS A 150 1.76 22.62 10.66
CA HIS A 150 1.68 21.62 9.60
C HIS A 150 2.90 21.66 8.68
N GLU A 151 3.30 22.85 8.22
CA GLU A 151 4.42 23.02 7.29
C GLU A 151 5.75 22.60 7.94
N ALA A 152 5.92 22.92 9.22
CA ALA A 152 7.07 22.50 10.01
C ALA A 152 7.12 20.97 10.20
N LEU A 153 5.95 20.32 10.34
CA LEU A 153 5.86 18.86 10.41
C LEU A 153 6.17 18.22 9.05
N GLU A 154 5.62 18.76 7.96
CA GLU A 154 5.87 18.29 6.59
C GLU A 154 7.36 18.32 6.25
N THR A 155 8.04 19.42 6.58
CA THR A 155 9.49 19.56 6.39
C THR A 155 10.27 18.49 7.15
N LYS A 156 9.86 18.16 8.39
CA LYS A 156 10.51 17.12 9.19
C LYS A 156 10.29 15.72 8.62
N VAL A 157 9.08 15.44 8.13
CA VAL A 157 8.76 14.15 7.50
C VAL A 157 9.62 13.96 6.23
N ILE A 158 9.71 14.98 5.38
CA ILE A 158 10.53 14.96 4.16
C ILE A 158 12.01 14.72 4.49
N ALA A 159 12.58 15.47 5.44
CA ALA A 159 13.96 15.26 5.86
C ALA A 159 14.20 13.82 6.34
N LYS A 160 13.23 13.24 7.06
CA LYS A 160 13.34 11.85 7.54
C LYS A 160 13.31 10.81 6.43
N ILE A 161 12.54 11.06 5.37
CA ILE A 161 12.53 10.21 4.17
C ILE A 161 13.91 10.27 3.49
N GLU A 162 14.47 11.47 3.33
CA GLU A 162 15.77 11.69 2.69
C GLU A 162 16.94 11.01 3.43
N GLU A 163 16.88 10.90 4.76
CA GLU A 163 17.88 10.18 5.58
C GLU A 163 17.89 8.65 5.38
N LYS A 164 16.79 8.07 4.88
CA LYS A 164 16.53 6.62 4.89
C LYS A 164 16.57 5.99 3.49
N LYS A 165 17.38 6.56 2.59
CA LYS A 165 17.52 6.02 1.24
C LYS A 165 18.11 4.61 1.26
N PRO A 166 17.61 3.68 0.42
CA PRO A 166 18.19 2.35 0.28
C PRO A 166 19.61 2.44 -0.30
N TRP A 167 20.32 1.32 -0.29
CA TRP A 167 21.62 1.21 -0.97
C TRP A 167 21.51 1.13 -2.50
N TRP A 168 20.31 0.87 -3.03
CA TRP A 168 20.09 0.56 -4.46
C TRP A 168 19.24 1.55 -5.30
N PRO A 169 19.09 2.84 -4.95
CA PRO A 169 18.18 3.73 -5.65
C PRO A 169 18.50 3.90 -7.14
N GLU A 170 19.77 3.85 -7.53
CA GLU A 170 20.22 3.97 -8.93
C GLU A 170 19.78 2.79 -9.81
N TRP A 171 19.44 1.63 -9.23
CA TRP A 171 18.94 0.47 -9.96
C TRP A 171 17.41 0.37 -9.97
N ALA A 172 16.69 1.29 -9.33
CA ALA A 172 15.23 1.27 -9.25
C ALA A 172 14.57 1.22 -10.64
N ASP A 173 15.03 2.03 -11.59
CA ASP A 173 14.51 2.04 -12.95
C ASP A 173 14.79 0.72 -13.69
N SER A 174 15.95 0.10 -13.44
CA SER A 174 16.29 -1.20 -14.03
C SER A 174 15.36 -2.30 -13.53
N ILE A 175 15.09 -2.34 -12.22
CA ILE A 175 14.14 -3.29 -11.62
C ILE A 175 12.73 -3.03 -12.19
N LYS A 176 12.30 -1.76 -12.25
CA LYS A 176 10.99 -1.39 -12.80
C LYS A 176 10.85 -1.84 -14.25
N GLN A 177 11.87 -1.62 -15.08
CA GLN A 177 11.88 -2.09 -16.48
C GLN A 177 11.83 -3.61 -16.59
N ALA A 178 12.51 -4.34 -15.71
CA ALA A 178 12.42 -5.80 -15.66
C ALA A 178 10.99 -6.27 -15.36
N CYS A 179 10.30 -5.64 -14.40
CA CYS A 179 8.89 -5.91 -14.11
C CYS A 179 7.99 -5.61 -15.32
N VAL A 180 8.17 -4.47 -15.97
CA VAL A 180 7.42 -4.08 -17.18
C VAL A 180 7.63 -5.07 -18.31
N HIS A 181 8.88 -5.45 -18.58
CA HIS A 181 9.22 -6.40 -19.64
C HIS A 181 8.60 -7.77 -19.39
N TYR A 182 8.69 -8.26 -18.15
CA TYR A 182 8.08 -9.52 -17.75
C TYR A 182 6.57 -9.53 -17.97
N VAL A 183 5.88 -8.51 -17.46
CA VAL A 183 4.43 -8.37 -17.61
C VAL A 183 4.01 -8.25 -19.07
N HIS A 184 4.73 -7.47 -19.87
CA HIS A 184 4.43 -7.32 -21.29
C HIS A 184 4.63 -8.63 -22.06
N THR A 185 5.60 -9.46 -21.68
CA THR A 185 5.82 -10.78 -22.27
C THR A 185 4.65 -11.71 -21.98
N LEU A 186 4.12 -11.71 -20.76
CA LEU A 186 2.93 -12.50 -20.39
C LEU A 186 1.67 -12.08 -21.15
N SER A 187 1.49 -10.78 -21.36
CA SER A 187 0.36 -10.26 -22.16
C SER A 187 0.41 -10.75 -23.61
N LYS A 188 1.59 -11.01 -24.16
CA LYS A 188 1.76 -11.59 -25.50
C LYS A 188 1.52 -13.11 -25.52
N GLU A 189 1.76 -13.77 -24.40
CA GLU A 189 1.55 -15.21 -24.21
C GLU A 189 0.06 -15.56 -23.90
N GLY A 190 -0.83 -14.56 -23.81
CA GLY A 190 -2.29 -14.77 -23.71
C GLY A 190 -2.85 -14.86 -22.28
N GLU A 191 -2.07 -14.55 -21.25
CA GLU A 191 -2.56 -14.48 -19.88
C GLU A 191 -3.22 -13.13 -19.58
N VAL A 192 -4.55 -13.12 -19.41
CA VAL A 192 -5.34 -11.90 -19.21
C VAL A 192 -6.01 -11.92 -17.85
N HIS A 193 -5.31 -11.45 -16.81
CA HIS A 193 -5.99 -10.99 -15.59
C HIS A 193 -5.69 -9.50 -15.39
N PRO A 194 -6.70 -8.62 -15.23
CA PRO A 194 -6.51 -7.17 -15.21
C PRO A 194 -5.52 -6.68 -14.15
N GLY A 195 -5.51 -7.28 -12.95
CA GLY A 195 -4.54 -6.95 -11.90
C GLY A 195 -3.18 -7.63 -12.05
N ALA A 196 -3.05 -8.62 -12.93
CA ALA A 196 -1.82 -9.37 -13.16
C ALA A 196 -0.92 -8.76 -14.25
N ASN A 197 -1.43 -7.73 -14.93
CA ASN A 197 -0.76 -7.00 -16.00
C ASN A 197 -0.32 -5.60 -15.56
N ASP A 198 -0.43 -5.29 -14.28
CA ASP A 198 0.15 -4.09 -13.71
C ASP A 198 1.57 -4.41 -13.19
N PRO A 199 2.63 -3.85 -13.79
CA PRO A 199 3.99 -4.04 -13.31
C PRO A 199 4.26 -3.31 -11.99
N GLU A 200 3.41 -2.38 -11.60
CA GLU A 200 3.64 -1.48 -10.48
C GLU A 200 3.57 -2.19 -9.10
N PRO A 201 2.54 -3.01 -8.77
CA PRO A 201 2.54 -3.82 -7.55
C PRO A 201 3.74 -4.76 -7.43
N LEU A 202 4.19 -5.32 -8.55
CA LEU A 202 5.36 -6.20 -8.60
C LEU A 202 6.63 -5.44 -8.23
N PHE A 203 6.82 -4.26 -8.82
CA PHE A 203 7.94 -3.39 -8.48
C PHE A 203 7.90 -2.94 -7.02
N TYR A 204 6.75 -2.53 -6.48
CA TYR A 204 6.63 -2.10 -5.08
C TYR A 204 6.98 -3.22 -4.09
N VAL A 205 6.49 -4.43 -4.32
CA VAL A 205 6.81 -5.59 -3.47
C VAL A 205 8.31 -5.86 -3.43
N ILE A 206 8.99 -5.71 -4.57
CA ILE A 206 10.46 -5.85 -4.65
C ILE A 206 11.13 -4.70 -3.91
N ALA A 207 10.71 -3.46 -4.17
CA ALA A 207 11.29 -2.25 -3.60
C ALA A 207 11.19 -2.17 -2.06
N MET A 208 10.16 -2.78 -1.48
CA MET A 208 9.92 -2.78 -0.04
C MET A 208 10.80 -3.78 0.74
N SER A 209 11.62 -4.60 0.07
CA SER A 209 12.56 -5.52 0.73
C SER A 209 13.93 -5.47 0.09
N GLU A 210 14.96 -5.19 0.91
CA GLU A 210 16.35 -5.24 0.41
C GLU A 210 16.75 -6.61 -0.11
N GLN A 211 16.28 -7.66 0.55
CA GLN A 211 16.58 -9.03 0.14
C GLN A 211 15.98 -9.31 -1.24
N ARG A 212 14.72 -8.91 -1.47
CA ARG A 212 14.07 -9.09 -2.78
C ARG A 212 14.73 -8.23 -3.86
N ALA A 213 15.04 -6.97 -3.57
CA ALA A 213 15.75 -6.10 -4.51
C ALA A 213 17.11 -6.70 -4.90
N ARG A 214 17.89 -7.18 -3.92
CA ARG A 214 19.18 -7.84 -4.16
C ARG A 214 19.02 -9.11 -5.00
N GLU A 215 18.03 -9.94 -4.68
CA GLU A 215 17.76 -11.19 -5.41
C GLU A 215 17.39 -10.92 -6.86
N VAL A 216 16.51 -9.94 -7.11
CA VAL A 216 16.12 -9.56 -8.48
C VAL A 216 17.32 -9.02 -9.25
N LEU A 217 18.10 -8.12 -8.67
CA LEU A 217 19.31 -7.59 -9.31
C LEU A 217 20.33 -8.68 -9.64
N HIS A 218 20.52 -9.65 -8.73
CA HIS A 218 21.39 -10.79 -8.99
C HIS A 218 20.89 -11.65 -10.15
N ARG A 219 19.58 -11.93 -10.20
CA ARG A 219 18.96 -12.72 -11.28
C ARG A 219 18.92 -11.98 -12.61
N MET A 220 18.84 -10.64 -12.61
CA MET A 220 18.98 -9.81 -13.81
C MET A 220 20.37 -9.94 -14.45
N ALA A 221 21.42 -10.20 -13.66
CA ALA A 221 22.76 -10.48 -14.16
C ALA A 221 22.96 -11.95 -14.58
N GLY A 222 22.01 -12.83 -14.26
CA GLY A 222 22.02 -14.26 -14.56
C GLY A 222 21.25 -14.62 -15.84
N THR A 223 20.49 -15.72 -15.81
CA THR A 223 19.68 -16.14 -16.97
C THR A 223 18.30 -15.49 -16.97
N SER A 224 17.72 -15.30 -18.17
CA SER A 224 16.35 -14.78 -18.31
C SER A 224 15.30 -15.68 -17.66
N THR A 225 15.56 -16.99 -17.57
CA THR A 225 14.67 -17.98 -16.96
C THR A 225 14.59 -17.80 -15.46
N ASP A 226 15.74 -17.63 -14.78
CA ASP A 226 15.78 -17.46 -13.32
C ASP A 226 15.04 -16.20 -12.86
N LEU A 227 15.14 -15.12 -13.64
CA LEU A 227 14.40 -13.89 -13.39
C LEU A 227 12.89 -14.09 -13.65
N LYS A 228 12.51 -14.76 -14.74
CA LYS A 228 11.09 -15.06 -15.05
C LYS A 228 10.44 -15.86 -13.92
N ASP A 229 11.13 -16.87 -13.40
CA ASP A 229 10.62 -17.71 -12.31
C ASP A 229 10.44 -16.93 -11.00
N CYS A 230 11.41 -16.08 -10.65
CA CYS A 230 11.33 -15.19 -9.49
C CYS A 230 10.12 -14.24 -9.57
N LEU A 231 9.99 -13.54 -10.70
CA LEU A 231 8.90 -12.58 -10.93
C LEU A 231 7.54 -13.29 -11.00
N SER A 232 7.48 -14.51 -11.53
CA SER A 232 6.28 -15.35 -11.54
C SER A 232 5.82 -15.75 -10.15
N GLY A 233 6.75 -16.19 -9.30
CA GLY A 233 6.45 -16.52 -7.91
C GLY A 233 5.87 -15.33 -7.12
N LEU A 234 6.41 -14.13 -7.33
CA LEU A 234 5.90 -12.90 -6.70
C LEU A 234 4.54 -12.50 -7.27
N ARG A 235 4.39 -12.44 -8.60
CA ARG A 235 3.13 -12.10 -9.28
C ARG A 235 1.98 -12.99 -8.84
N THR A 236 2.22 -14.30 -8.72
CA THR A 236 1.19 -15.26 -8.32
C THR A 236 0.63 -14.96 -6.93
N ARG A 237 1.50 -14.63 -5.98
CA ARG A 237 1.11 -14.23 -4.61
C ARG A 237 0.41 -12.87 -4.58
N ILE A 238 0.91 -11.90 -5.33
CA ILE A 238 0.28 -10.58 -5.51
C ILE A 238 -1.16 -10.75 -6.01
N ASN A 239 -1.37 -11.56 -7.06
CA ASN A 239 -2.70 -11.82 -7.61
C ASN A 239 -3.65 -12.42 -6.58
N LEU A 240 -3.16 -13.33 -5.75
CA LEU A 240 -3.98 -13.94 -4.71
C LEU A 240 -4.40 -12.93 -3.63
N VAL A 241 -3.48 -12.06 -3.21
CA VAL A 241 -3.79 -10.98 -2.26
C VAL A 241 -4.80 -9.99 -2.85
N LEU A 242 -4.57 -9.54 -4.08
CA LEU A 242 -5.46 -8.58 -4.75
C LEU A 242 -6.86 -9.17 -4.95
N LEU A 243 -6.96 -10.46 -5.29
CA LEU A 243 -8.23 -11.17 -5.39
C LEU A 243 -8.98 -11.17 -4.05
N ALA A 244 -8.30 -11.49 -2.96
CA ALA A 244 -8.91 -11.49 -1.63
C ALA A 244 -9.43 -10.09 -1.26
N GLN A 245 -8.66 -9.03 -1.55
CA GLN A 245 -9.07 -7.65 -1.29
C GLN A 245 -10.29 -7.24 -2.13
N GLN A 246 -10.38 -7.69 -3.39
CA GLN A 246 -11.55 -7.43 -4.25
C GLN A 246 -12.81 -8.12 -3.72
N GLU A 247 -12.72 -9.37 -3.27
CA GLU A 247 -13.87 -10.09 -2.72
C GLU A 247 -14.34 -9.53 -1.38
N ALA A 248 -13.44 -8.98 -0.56
CA ALA A 248 -13.81 -8.31 0.69
C ALA A 248 -14.47 -6.93 0.48
N ALA A 249 -14.32 -6.34 -0.71
CA ALA A 249 -14.86 -5.02 -1.05
C ALA A 249 -16.18 -5.07 -1.84
N GLY A 250 -16.60 -6.26 -2.30
CA GLY A 250 -17.85 -6.51 -3.02
C GLY A 250 -18.94 -7.09 -2.12
#